data_AF-A0A5E4N053-F1
#
_entry.id   AF-A0A5E4N053-F1
#
_cell.length_a   1.000
_cell.length_b   1.000
_cell.length_c   1.000
_cell.angle_alpha   90.00
_cell.angle_beta   90.00
_cell.angle_gamma   90.00
#
_symmetry.space_group_name_H-M   'P 1'
#
loop_
_entity.id
_entity.type
_entity.pdbx_description
1 polymer ?
#
loop_
_entity_poly.entity_id
_entity_poly.type
_entity_poly.pdbx_seq_one_letter_code
_entity_poly.pdbx_strand_id
1 'polypeptide(L)'
;MSIAEFIDGMPSFDKRNFSRFQSNHGRYKRIPIYLATTETPSDQVIVNDRENFLLRYVHRQHDKNNGGRKREFVGIAEDDQEPGPSSRKCPRVETVL
;
A
#
# COMPACT_ATOMS: atom_id res chain seq x y z
N MET A 1 -17.18 -1.29 -40.97
CA MET A 1 -16.61 -2.14 -39.92
C MET A 1 -17.72 -2.95 -39.28
N SER A 2 -17.55 -4.26 -39.18
CA SER A 2 -18.53 -5.16 -38.56
C SER A 2 -18.23 -5.38 -37.08
N ILE A 3 -19.22 -5.82 -36.31
CA ILE A 3 -19.04 -6.22 -34.90
C ILE A 3 -18.03 -7.39 -34.78
N ALA A 4 -17.96 -8.28 -35.78
CA ALA A 4 -17.02 -9.39 -35.77
C ALA A 4 -15.56 -8.91 -35.89
N GLU A 5 -15.29 -7.93 -36.75
CA GLU A 5 -13.97 -7.29 -36.87
C GLU A 5 -13.55 -6.56 -35.58
N PHE A 6 -14.54 -6.02 -34.85
CA PHE A 6 -14.30 -5.34 -33.59
C PHE A 6 -13.95 -6.30 -32.44
N ILE A 7 -14.48 -7.53 -32.47
CA ILE A 7 -14.27 -8.55 -31.43
C ILE A 7 -13.07 -9.46 -31.77
N ASP A 8 -12.53 -9.36 -32.98
CA ASP A 8 -11.34 -10.12 -33.36
C ASP A 8 -10.11 -9.72 -32.52
N GLY A 9 -9.27 -10.71 -32.20
CA GLY A 9 -8.06 -10.49 -31.40
C GLY A 9 -8.27 -10.23 -29.90
N MET A 10 -9.47 -10.47 -29.34
CA MET A 10 -9.68 -10.33 -27.90
C MET A 10 -8.72 -11.21 -27.06
N PRO A 11 -8.24 -10.73 -25.90
CA PRO A 11 -7.33 -11.48 -25.05
C PRO A 11 -7.93 -12.81 -24.61
N SER A 12 -7.12 -13.87 -24.66
CA SER A 12 -7.45 -15.19 -24.14
C SER A 12 -6.31 -15.67 -23.26
N PHE A 13 -6.58 -15.87 -21.97
CA PHE A 13 -5.62 -16.44 -21.04
C PHE A 13 -5.39 -17.94 -21.34
N ASP A 14 -6.47 -18.67 -21.61
CA ASP A 14 -6.42 -20.05 -22.10
C ASP A 14 -7.56 -20.28 -23.11
N LYS A 15 -7.20 -20.73 -24.31
CA LYS A 15 -8.14 -21.06 -25.40
C LYS A 15 -9.11 -22.18 -25.01
N ARG A 16 -8.75 -23.02 -24.03
CA ARG A 16 -9.56 -24.16 -23.59
C ARG A 16 -10.72 -23.77 -22.68
N ASN A 17 -10.61 -22.67 -21.94
CA ASN A 17 -11.55 -22.26 -20.86
C ASN A 17 -13.03 -22.31 -21.27
N PHE A 18 -13.34 -21.87 -22.49
CA PHE A 18 -14.73 -21.80 -22.99
C PHE A 18 -15.00 -22.71 -24.19
N SER A 19 -14.01 -23.48 -24.65
CA SER A 19 -14.11 -24.35 -25.83
C SER A 19 -15.18 -25.44 -25.72
N ARG A 20 -15.54 -25.83 -24.49
CA ARG A 20 -16.53 -26.87 -24.17
C ARG A 20 -17.71 -26.34 -23.36
N PHE A 21 -17.92 -25.02 -23.35
CA PHE A 21 -19.02 -24.42 -22.62
C PHE A 21 -20.36 -24.98 -23.10
N GLN A 22 -21.19 -25.44 -22.17
CA GLN A 22 -22.55 -25.91 -22.45
C GLN A 22 -23.53 -25.01 -21.71
N SER A 23 -24.42 -24.37 -22.46
CA SER A 23 -25.53 -23.60 -21.88
C SER A 23 -26.61 -24.56 -21.37
N ASN A 24 -26.32 -25.23 -20.25
CA ASN A 24 -27.26 -26.17 -19.63
C ASN A 24 -28.37 -25.39 -18.92
N HIS A 25 -29.39 -24.95 -19.67
CA HIS A 25 -30.58 -24.22 -19.19
C HIS A 25 -31.52 -25.02 -18.26
N GLY A 26 -31.11 -26.18 -17.71
CA GLY A 26 -32.01 -27.08 -16.97
C GLY A 26 -31.54 -27.55 -15.60
N ARG A 27 -30.29 -27.29 -15.20
CA ARG A 27 -29.76 -27.76 -13.91
C ARG A 27 -28.80 -26.74 -13.33
N TYR A 28 -29.34 -25.71 -12.69
CA TYR A 28 -28.57 -24.87 -11.78
C TYR A 28 -28.08 -25.75 -10.62
N LYS A 29 -26.88 -26.31 -10.75
CA LYS A 29 -26.21 -26.94 -9.62
C LYS A 29 -26.01 -25.84 -8.59
N ARG A 30 -26.68 -25.94 -7.44
CA ARG A 30 -26.47 -25.01 -6.32
C ARG A 30 -24.97 -24.97 -6.03
N ILE A 31 -24.37 -23.78 -6.09
CA ILE A 31 -22.95 -23.60 -5.77
C ILE A 31 -22.75 -24.00 -4.31
N PRO A 32 -21.76 -24.87 -3.99
CA PRO A 32 -21.48 -25.23 -2.61
C PRO A 32 -21.11 -23.99 -1.81
N ILE A 33 -21.65 -23.87 -0.60
CA ILE A 33 -21.36 -22.76 0.30
C ILE A 33 -20.07 -23.08 1.05
N TYR A 34 -19.16 -22.10 1.14
CA TYR A 34 -17.99 -22.23 1.99
C TYR A 34 -18.40 -22.19 3.47
N LEU A 35 -18.12 -23.27 4.20
CA LEU A 35 -18.27 -23.33 5.65
C LEU A 35 -16.89 -23.13 6.27
N ALA A 36 -16.66 -21.96 6.89
CA ALA A 36 -15.38 -21.64 7.50
C ALA A 36 -15.12 -22.55 8.72
N THR A 37 -13.95 -23.19 8.76
CA THR A 37 -13.43 -23.88 9.95
C THR A 37 -12.52 -22.93 10.74
N THR A 38 -12.43 -23.10 12.06
CA THR A 38 -11.68 -22.19 12.95
C THR A 38 -10.18 -22.49 13.02
N GLU A 39 -9.65 -23.35 12.15
CA GLU A 39 -8.30 -23.91 12.29
C GLU A 39 -7.17 -22.97 11.89
N THR A 40 -7.45 -21.92 11.12
CA THR A 40 -6.39 -21.05 10.58
C THR A 40 -6.38 -19.69 11.28
N PRO A 41 -5.36 -19.39 12.11
CA PRO A 41 -5.19 -18.05 12.67
C PRO A 41 -4.79 -17.05 11.57
N SER A 42 -5.07 -15.77 11.79
CA SER A 42 -4.61 -14.70 10.89
C SER A 42 -3.15 -14.36 11.16
N ASP A 43 -2.33 -14.29 10.11
CA ASP A 43 -0.91 -13.91 10.24
C ASP A 43 -0.71 -12.45 10.69
N GLN A 44 -1.64 -11.57 10.34
CA GLN A 44 -1.58 -10.14 10.67
C GLN A 44 -2.95 -9.62 11.07
N VAL A 45 -2.97 -8.63 11.96
CA VAL A 45 -4.18 -7.95 12.43
C VAL A 45 -4.12 -6.48 12.04
N ILE A 46 -5.16 -6.00 11.37
CA ILE A 46 -5.28 -4.58 11.03
C ILE A 46 -5.65 -3.82 12.31
N VAL A 47 -4.77 -2.91 12.73
CA VAL A 47 -4.98 -2.08 13.92
C VAL A 47 -5.12 -0.61 13.50
N ASN A 48 -6.13 0.06 14.06
CA ASN A 48 -6.29 1.50 13.93
C ASN A 48 -5.50 2.22 15.03
N ASP A 49 -4.84 3.31 14.64
CA ASP A 49 -4.25 4.24 15.58
C ASP A 49 -5.35 4.85 16.49
N ARG A 50 -5.15 4.77 17.80
CA ARG A 50 -6.08 5.29 18.81
C ARG A 50 -5.73 6.70 19.26
N GLU A 51 -4.61 7.25 18.80
CA GLU A 51 -4.18 8.58 19.18
C GLU A 51 -5.16 9.66 18.73
N ASN A 52 -5.28 10.69 19.57
CA ASN A 52 -6.04 11.87 19.20
C ASN A 52 -5.33 12.59 18.05
N PHE A 53 -6.04 12.83 16.94
CA PHE A 53 -5.48 13.44 15.75
C PHE A 53 -4.85 14.82 16.00
N LEU A 54 -5.40 15.59 16.94
CA LEU A 54 -4.88 16.90 17.33
C LEU A 54 -3.56 16.75 18.08
N LEU A 55 -3.48 15.79 19.01
CA LEU A 55 -2.26 15.56 19.79
C LEU A 55 -1.11 15.11 18.88
N ARG A 56 -1.39 14.15 17.98
CA ARG A 56 -0.44 13.73 16.94
C ARG A 56 0.00 14.88 16.05
N TYR A 57 -0.91 15.79 15.71
CA TYR A 57 -0.60 16.99 14.93
C TYR A 57 0.33 17.95 15.70
N VAL A 58 0.02 18.24 16.97
CA VAL A 58 0.81 19.14 17.81
C VAL A 58 2.22 18.59 18.03
N HIS A 59 2.35 17.30 18.37
CA HIS A 59 3.65 16.63 18.50
C HIS A 59 4.44 16.71 17.21
N ARG A 60 3.82 16.42 16.05
CA ARG A 60 4.49 16.52 14.75
C ARG A 60 5.01 17.94 14.46
N GLN A 61 4.24 18.97 14.77
CA GLN A 61 4.67 20.36 14.58
C GLN A 61 5.82 20.73 15.53
N HIS A 62 5.72 20.32 16.79
CA HIS A 62 6.77 20.54 17.77
C HIS A 62 8.08 19.84 17.37
N ASP A 63 8.03 18.57 16.97
CA ASP A 63 9.21 17.81 16.55
C ASP A 63 9.81 18.34 15.25
N LYS A 64 8.98 18.83 14.32
CA LYS A 64 9.46 19.50 13.12
C LYS A 64 10.24 20.78 13.46
N ASN A 65 9.74 21.56 14.42
CA ASN A 65 10.35 22.84 14.81
C ASN A 65 11.56 22.65 15.74
N ASN A 66 11.61 21.55 16.48
CA ASN A 66 12.59 21.33 17.55
C ASN A 66 13.56 20.19 17.28
N GLY A 67 13.26 19.32 16.32
CA GLY A 67 14.09 18.16 15.94
C GLY A 67 15.41 18.54 15.27
N GLY A 68 15.51 19.77 14.74
CA GLY A 68 16.76 20.37 14.28
C GLY A 68 17.61 20.99 15.40
N ARG A 69 16.99 21.42 16.51
CA ARG A 69 17.68 22.15 17.58
C ARG A 69 18.66 21.29 18.38
N LYS A 70 18.44 19.96 18.42
CA LYS A 70 19.42 19.02 18.99
C LYS A 70 20.63 18.78 18.07
N ARG A 71 20.53 19.09 16.77
CA ARG A 71 21.66 19.06 15.83
C ARG A 71 22.44 20.38 15.81
N GLU A 72 21.79 21.50 16.14
CA GLU A 72 22.44 22.81 16.27
C GLU A 72 23.14 23.01 17.62
N PHE A 73 22.70 22.39 18.72
CA PHE A 73 23.37 22.55 20.02
C PHE A 73 24.80 21.97 20.07
N VAL A 74 25.24 21.24 19.04
CA VAL A 74 26.63 20.79 18.87
C VAL A 74 27.43 21.74 17.97
N GLY A 75 26.77 22.69 17.29
CA GLY A 75 27.39 23.64 16.35
C GLY A 75 27.38 25.11 16.79
N ILE A 76 26.72 25.47 17.90
CA ILE A 76 26.82 26.83 18.49
C ILE A 76 28.03 26.88 19.46
N ALA A 77 29.15 26.37 18.99
CA ALA A 77 30.47 26.84 19.37
C ALA A 77 31.14 27.03 18.00
N GLU A 78 31.34 28.28 17.60
CA GLU A 78 31.98 28.72 16.34
C GLU A 78 31.03 29.06 15.17
N ASP A 79 30.74 30.37 15.13
CA ASP A 79 30.88 31.26 13.97
C ASP A 79 29.71 31.52 13.00
N ASP A 80 29.65 32.80 12.61
CA ASP A 80 28.62 33.55 11.91
C ASP A 80 28.38 33.14 10.43
N GLN A 81 27.17 33.49 9.95
CA GLN A 81 26.75 33.78 8.55
C GLN A 81 26.27 32.70 7.54
N GLU A 82 25.12 33.05 6.94
CA GLU A 82 24.48 32.70 5.64
C GLU A 82 23.62 31.41 5.46
N PRO A 83 22.33 31.53 5.02
CA PRO A 83 21.43 30.39 4.85
C PRO A 83 21.39 29.87 3.39
N GLY A 84 21.99 28.70 3.15
CA GLY A 84 21.81 27.92 1.92
C GLY A 84 20.80 26.74 2.09
N PRO A 85 19.91 26.44 1.12
CA PRO A 85 18.85 25.46 1.30
C PRO A 85 19.36 24.03 1.02
N SER A 86 19.67 23.24 2.05
CA SER A 86 20.09 21.84 1.86
C SER A 86 18.91 20.88 1.97
N SER A 87 18.22 20.71 0.84
CA SER A 87 17.35 19.57 0.56
C SER A 87 18.16 18.27 0.64
N ARG A 88 17.89 17.39 1.61
CA ARG A 88 18.48 16.03 1.64
C ARG A 88 17.41 14.97 1.90
N LYS A 89 17.00 14.35 0.79
CA LYS A 89 16.37 13.02 0.74
C LYS A 89 17.39 12.00 1.29
N CYS A 90 16.99 11.18 2.25
CA CYS A 90 17.82 10.05 2.71
C CYS A 90 17.42 8.78 1.93
N PRO A 91 18.37 8.05 1.30
CA PRO A 91 18.09 6.74 0.72
C PRO A 91 17.81 5.70 1.81
N ARG A 92 16.92 4.74 1.51
CA ARG A 92 16.64 3.58 2.37
C ARG A 92 17.83 2.63 2.33
N VAL A 93 18.46 2.39 3.47
CA VAL A 93 19.48 1.34 3.62
C VAL A 93 18.75 0.03 3.90
N GLU A 94 18.82 -0.90 2.96
CA GLU A 94 18.40 -2.29 3.20
C GLU A 94 19.51 -3.02 3.95
N THR A 95 19.28 -3.29 5.23
CA THR A 95 20.02 -4.33 5.95
C THR A 95 19.37 -5.66 5.65
N VAL A 96 20.02 -6.45 4.81
CA VAL A 96 19.75 -7.89 4.64
C VAL A 96 20.63 -8.62 5.66
N LEU A 97 20.00 -9.45 6.50
CA LEU A 97 20.66 -10.56 7.20
C LEU A 97 20.33 -11.86 6.46
#